data_AF-A0A529VGZ2-F1
#
_entry.id   AF-A0A529VGZ2-F1
#
_cell.length_a   1.000
_cell.length_b   1.000
_cell.length_c   1.000
_cell.angle_alpha   90.00
_cell.angle_beta   90.00
_cell.angle_gamma   90.00
#
_symmetry.space_group_name_H-M   'P 1'
#
loop_
_entity.id
_entity.type
_entity.pdbx_description
1 polymer ?
#
loop_
_entity_poly.entity_id
_entity_poly.type
_entity_poly.pdbx_seq_one_letter_code
_entity_poly.pdbx_strand_id
1 'polypeptide(L)' 'HSQRVLLALTQAGLSREDAYRLVQRNAMKVWEQGADFLEELLADKDVTAALSEAEIREKFDLGYHTKHVDTI' A
#
# COMPACT_ATOMS: atom_id res chain seq x y z
N HIS A 1 0.45 6.77 2.39
CA HIS A 1 0.23 5.60 1.51
C HIS A 1 -0.55 4.47 2.21
N SER A 2 -0.20 4.07 3.43
CA SER A 2 -0.85 2.97 4.18
C SER A 2 -2.39 3.04 4.29
N GLN A 3 -2.98 4.20 4.61
CA GLN A 3 -4.45 4.34 4.67
C GLN A 3 -5.12 4.09 3.31
N ARG A 4 -4.47 4.46 2.22
CA ARG A 4 -5.03 4.30 0.86
C ARG A 4 -5.00 2.84 0.43
N VAL A 5 -3.91 2.13 0.75
CA VAL A 5 -3.79 0.69 0.54
C VAL A 5 -4.86 -0.04 1.36
N LEU A 6 -5.08 0.34 2.61
CA LEU A 6 -6.12 -0.24 3.45
C LEU A 6 -7.52 -0.06 2.85
N LEU A 7 -7.85 1.14 2.36
CA LEU A 7 -9.12 1.39 1.68
C LEU A 7 -9.25 0.56 0.40
N ALA A 8 -8.20 0.48 -0.41
CA ALA A 8 -8.20 -0.31 -1.64
C ALA A 8 -8.44 -1.80 -1.37
N LEU A 9 -7.79 -2.37 -0.35
CA LEU A 9 -8.01 -3.76 0.07
C LEU A 9 -9.46 -4.01 0.50
N THR A 10 -10.05 -3.09 1.28
CA THR A 10 -11.47 -3.21 1.65
C THR A 10 -12.42 -3.09 0.46
N GLN A 11 -12.10 -2.25 -0.52
CA GLN A 11 -12.86 -2.10 -1.76
C GLN A 11 -12.73 -3.33 -2.67
N ALA A 12 -11.59 -4.03 -2.62
CA ALA A 12 -11.36 -5.31 -3.29
C ALA A 12 -12.11 -6.49 -2.62
N GLY A 13 -12.86 -6.25 -1.54
CA GLY A 13 -13.71 -7.23 -0.88
C GLY A 13 -13.11 -7.87 0.37
N LEU A 14 -11.93 -7.44 0.82
CA LEU A 14 -11.38 -7.93 2.10
C LEU A 14 -12.14 -7.33 3.27
N SER A 15 -12.26 -8.13 4.34
CA SER A 15 -12.71 -7.61 5.62
C SER A 15 -11.75 -6.52 6.10
N ARG A 16 -12.27 -5.57 6.89
CA ARG A 16 -11.44 -4.51 7.47
C ARG A 16 -10.30 -5.09 8.31
N GLU A 17 -10.56 -6.17 9.04
CA GLU A 17 -9.57 -6.84 9.87
C GLU A 17 -8.46 -7.46 9.03
N ASP A 18 -8.79 -8.17 7.95
CA ASP A 18 -7.79 -8.77 7.06
C ASP A 18 -6.97 -7.69 6.36
N ALA A 19 -7.61 -6.61 5.89
CA ALA A 19 -6.90 -5.47 5.31
C ALA A 19 -5.91 -4.84 6.31
N TYR A 20 -6.31 -4.69 7.57
CA TYR A 20 -5.41 -4.21 8.63
C TYR A 20 -4.24 -5.17 8.85
N ARG A 21 -4.49 -6.48 8.93
CA ARG A 21 -3.47 -7.51 9.14
C ARG A 21 -2.41 -7.49 8.04
N LEU A 22 -2.83 -7.40 6.78
CA LEU A 22 -1.93 -7.33 5.62
C LEU A 22 -1.08 -6.05 5.60
N VAL A 23 -1.71 -4.89 5.83
CA VAL A 23 -0.99 -3.61 5.86
C VAL A 23 0.01 -3.57 7.02
N GLN A 24 -0.40 -4.01 8.21
CA GLN A 24 0.44 -3.99 9.40
C GLN A 24 1.65 -4.93 9.26
N ARG A 25 1.45 -6.16 8.77
CA ARG A 25 2.53 -7.13 8.52
C ARG A 25 3.64 -6.53 7.67
N ASN A 26 3.28 -5.89 6.55
CA ASN A 26 4.25 -5.32 5.63
C ASN A 26 4.87 -4.02 6.18
N ALA A 27 4.09 -3.20 6.87
CA ALA A 27 4.60 -2.00 7.54
C ALA A 27 5.61 -2.32 8.66
N MET A 28 5.44 -3.44 9.37
CA MET A 28 6.39 -3.88 10.39
C MET A 28 7.75 -4.25 9.80
N LYS A 29 7.79 -4.93 8.66
CA LYS A 29 9.06 -5.25 7.98
C LYS A 29 9.83 -4.00 7.54
N VAL A 30 9.12 -3.00 7.04
CA VAL A 30 9.69 -1.67 6.72
C VAL A 30 10.32 -1.05 7.97
N TRP A 31 9.62 -1.12 9.10
CA TRP A 31 10.11 -0.55 10.36
C TRP A 31 11.31 -1.30 10.94
N GLU A 32 11.31 -2.64 10.89
CA GLU A 32 12.37 -3.47 11.47
C GLU A 32 13.61 -3.58 10.58
N GLN A 33 13.42 -3.60 9.26
CA GLN A 33 14.47 -3.95 8.29
C GLN A 33 14.85 -2.78 7.38
N GLY A 34 14.16 -1.64 7.49
CA GLY A 34 14.36 -0.49 6.59
C GLY A 34 13.97 -0.79 5.14
N ALA A 35 13.12 -1.80 4.92
CA ALA A 35 12.64 -2.19 3.61
C ALA A 35 11.72 -1.12 2.99
N ASP A 36 11.49 -1.18 1.67
CA ASP A 36 10.54 -0.31 1.01
C ASP A 36 9.11 -0.86 1.11
N PHE A 37 8.14 -0.02 1.49
CA PHE A 37 6.78 -0.47 1.75
C PHE A 37 6.04 -0.90 0.48
N LEU A 38 6.32 -0.28 -0.67
CA LEU A 38 5.73 -0.69 -1.95
C LEU A 38 6.29 -2.06 -2.34
N GLU A 39 7.60 -2.25 -2.26
CA GLU A 39 8.24 -3.54 -2.57
C GLU A 39 7.72 -4.67 -1.66
N GLU A 40 7.54 -4.42 -0.36
CA GLU A 40 6.95 -5.42 0.55
C GLU A 40 5.51 -5.79 0.19
N LEU A 41 4.69 -4.83 -0.23
CA LEU A 41 3.32 -5.10 -0.68
C LEU A 41 3.29 -5.88 -1.99
N LEU A 42 4.22 -5.61 -2.91
CA LEU A 42 4.34 -6.33 -4.19
C LEU A 42 4.90 -7.75 -4.00
N ALA A 43 5.72 -7.96 -2.98
CA ALA A 43 6.25 -9.27 -2.62
C ALA A 43 5.24 -10.13 -1.83
N ASP A 44 4.21 -9.52 -1.24
CA ASP A 44 3.21 -10.20 -0.43
C ASP A 44 2.09 -10.79 -1.30
N LYS A 45 2.07 -12.13 -1.41
CA LYS A 45 1.10 -12.87 -2.22
C LYS A 45 -0.35 -12.60 -1.83
N ASP A 46 -0.63 -12.40 -0.53
CA ASP A 46 -1.99 -12.15 -0.07
C ASP A 46 -2.45 -10.75 -0.49
N VAL A 47 -1.53 -9.79 -0.55
CA VAL A 47 -1.79 -8.44 -1.08
C VAL A 47 -1.96 -8.49 -2.60
N THR A 48 -1.07 -9.16 -3.33
CA THR A 48 -1.16 -9.25 -4.80
C THR A 48 -2.33 -10.10 -5.30
N ALA A 49 -2.87 -10.97 -4.45
CA ALA A 49 -4.11 -11.70 -4.74
C ALA A 49 -5.35 -10.80 -4.63
N ALA A 50 -5.29 -9.75 -3.81
CA ALA A 50 -6.37 -8.80 -3.59
C ALA A 50 -6.31 -7.60 -4.54
N LEU A 51 -5.10 -7.10 -4.82
CA LEU A 51 -4.84 -5.94 -5.67
C LEU A 51 -3.75 -6.29 -6.69
N SER A 52 -3.95 -5.91 -7.94
CA SER A 52 -2.90 -6.04 -8.95
C SER A 52 -1.71 -5.12 -8.65
N GLU A 53 -0.53 -5.48 -9.15
CA GLU A 53 0.67 -4.63 -9.03
C GLU A 53 0.42 -3.20 -9.52
N ALA A 54 -0.32 -3.02 -10.61
CA ALA A 54 -0.67 -1.70 -11.15
C ALA A 54 -1.52 -0.88 -10.14
N GLU A 55 -2.54 -1.50 -9.54
CA GLU A 55 -3.39 -0.85 -8.53
C GLU A 55 -2.60 -0.48 -7.28
N ILE A 56 -1.68 -1.36 -6.85
CA ILE A 56 -0.80 -1.10 -5.71
C ILE A 56 0.09 0.10 -6.03
N ARG A 57 0.82 0.09 -7.15
CA ARG A 57 1.70 1.19 -7.57
C ARG A 57 0.95 2.52 -7.69
N GLU A 58 -0.27 2.51 -8.24
CA GLU A 58 -1.11 3.71 -8.33
C GLU A 58 -1.40 4.36 -6.96
N LYS A 59 -1.57 3.56 -5.88
CA LYS A 59 -1.80 4.12 -4.54
C LYS A 59 -0.56 4.81 -3.96
N PHE A 60 0.62 4.55 -4.53
CA PHE A 60 1.88 5.21 -4.19
C PHE A 60 2.21 6.38 -5.13
N ASP A 61 1.86 6.26 -6.41
CA ASP A 61 2.25 7.21 -7.46
C ASP A 61 1.44 8.52 -7.50
N LEU A 62 0.33 8.61 -6.77
CA LEU A 62 -0.49 9.83 -6.74
C LEU A 62 0.18 11.06 -6.08
N GLY A 63 1.42 10.94 -5.60
CA GLY A 63 2.30 12.09 -5.30
C GLY A 63 2.90 12.78 -6.53
N TYR A 64 2.90 12.14 -7.72
CA TYR A 64 3.35 12.77 -8.96
C TYR A 64 2.45 13.94 -9.39
N HIS A 65 1.16 13.92 -9.02
CA HIS A 65 0.23 15.02 -9.30
C HIS A 65 0.28 16.16 -8.26
N THR A 66 0.99 16.01 -7.15
CA THR A 66 1.21 17.09 -6.18
C THR A 66 2.53 17.85 -6.39
N LYS A 67 3.25 17.62 -7.50
CA LYS A 67 4.39 18.45 -7.94
C LYS A 67 4.00 19.89 -8.37
N HIS A 68 2.78 20.34 -8.08
CA HIS A 68 2.37 21.75 -8.05
C HIS A 68 2.25 22.29 -6.61
N VAL A 69 3.04 21.78 -5.67
CA VAL A 69 3.15 22.38 -4.33
C VAL A 69 4.63 22.61 -3.97
N ASP A 70 5.39 23.15 -4.93
CA ASP A 70 6.54 24.03 -4.67
C ASP A 70 6.18 25.43 -5.20
N THR A 71 5.15 26.01 -4.61
CA THR A 71 4.90 27.44 -4.66
C THR A 71 4.43 27.85 -3.27
N ILE A 72 5.38 28.05 -2.37
CA ILE A 72 5.47 29.11 -1.34
C ILE A 72 6.94 29.16 -0.90
#